data_AF-A0A842SVR9-F1
#
_entry.id   AF-A0A842SVR9-F1
#
_cell.length_a   1.000
_cell.length_b   1.000
_cell.length_c   1.000
_cell.angle_alpha   90.00
_cell.angle_beta   90.00
_cell.angle_gamma   90.00
#
_symmetry.space_group_name_H-M   'P 1'
#
loop_
_entity.id
_entity.type
_entity.pdbx_description
1 polymer ?
#
loop_
_entity_poly.entity_id
_entity_poly.type
_entity_poly.pdbx_seq_one_letter_code
_entity_poly.pdbx_strand_id
1 'polypeptide(L)'
;MEPNAQAIVNYYRENFRPQLLNDVKVSLTSANAISVDDGTIFLGENEGNISLLTRAVDKHIVVCGITKIVPTVIDALIITKIQERINNVSFRYISLISGPSNTSDIQGKQVQGMYGAKEVVVILVDDWRVKAKEENLLYKDFLKCISCKSCIYLCTAFRAFGNLYASKYGIGGPMIVRDYIHNGIEATVKDGLFFCTGCENCTNWCPAGVDLAQIIKDLKKEACKEGLCPPTLKKYQEKIIKEKNPFK
;
A
#
# COMPACT_ATOMS: atom_id res chain seq x y z
N MET A 1 17.65 4.52 -27.92
CA MET A 1 17.02 3.19 -27.90
C MET A 1 15.53 3.42 -28.06
N GLU A 2 14.83 2.72 -28.97
CA GLU A 2 13.38 2.86 -29.02
C GLU A 2 12.79 2.41 -27.68
N PRO A 3 11.93 3.21 -27.02
CA PRO A 3 11.44 2.93 -25.67
C PRO A 3 10.33 1.87 -25.68
N ASN A 4 10.56 0.74 -26.35
CA ASN A 4 9.67 -0.41 -26.27
C ASN A 4 10.05 -1.30 -25.08
N ALA A 5 9.06 -2.05 -24.55
CA ALA A 5 9.24 -2.83 -23.33
C ALA A 5 10.41 -3.82 -23.42
N GLN A 6 10.60 -4.48 -24.57
CA GLN A 6 11.65 -5.47 -24.76
C GLN A 6 13.05 -4.83 -24.69
N ALA A 7 13.23 -3.67 -25.31
CA ALA A 7 14.49 -2.94 -25.30
C ALA A 7 14.86 -2.49 -23.87
N ILE A 8 13.88 -2.00 -23.10
CA ILE A 8 14.07 -1.62 -21.70
C ILE A 8 14.52 -2.84 -20.88
N VAL A 9 13.82 -3.97 -20.99
CA VAL A 9 14.17 -5.19 -20.27
C VAL A 9 15.57 -5.67 -20.63
N ASN A 10 15.93 -5.68 -21.92
CA ASN A 10 17.27 -6.10 -22.37
C ASN A 10 18.35 -5.17 -21.80
N TYR A 11 18.14 -3.86 -21.83
CA TYR A 11 19.05 -2.88 -21.23
C TYR A 11 19.31 -3.18 -19.74
N TYR A 12 18.28 -3.46 -18.96
CA TYR A 12 18.45 -3.82 -17.54
C TYR A 12 19.21 -5.15 -17.35
N ARG A 13 18.94 -6.14 -18.20
CA ARG A 13 19.60 -7.45 -18.15
C ARG A 13 21.09 -7.37 -18.49
N GLU A 14 21.45 -6.53 -19.46
CA GLU A 14 22.85 -6.38 -19.90
C GLU A 14 23.66 -5.51 -18.92
N ASN A 15 23.07 -4.44 -18.40
CA ASN A 15 23.82 -3.45 -17.63
C ASN A 15 23.74 -3.63 -16.11
N PHE A 16 22.58 -4.03 -15.57
CA PHE A 16 22.36 -4.06 -14.11
C PHE A 16 22.38 -5.46 -13.52
N ARG A 17 21.96 -6.49 -14.26
CA ARG A 17 21.96 -7.87 -13.74
C ARG A 17 23.37 -8.36 -13.37
N PRO A 18 24.44 -8.10 -14.15
CA PRO A 18 25.79 -8.50 -13.73
C PRO A 18 26.21 -7.83 -12.43
N GLN A 19 25.96 -6.54 -12.28
CA GLN A 19 26.24 -5.79 -11.04
C GLN A 19 25.45 -6.37 -9.86
N LEU A 20 24.17 -6.67 -10.08
CA LEU A 20 23.32 -7.29 -9.06
C LEU A 20 23.86 -8.65 -8.59
N LEU A 21 24.32 -9.49 -9.53
CA LEU A 21 24.79 -10.84 -9.21
C LEU A 21 26.18 -10.84 -8.55
N ASN A 22 27.04 -9.90 -8.91
CA ASN A 22 28.43 -9.90 -8.49
C ASN A 22 28.68 -8.99 -7.27
N ASP A 23 28.12 -7.78 -7.29
CA ASP A 23 28.51 -6.69 -6.40
C ASP A 23 27.51 -6.46 -5.26
N VAL A 24 26.23 -6.79 -5.47
CA VAL A 24 25.16 -6.52 -4.49
C VAL A 24 25.09 -7.62 -3.43
N LYS A 25 25.37 -7.27 -2.18
CA LYS A 25 25.33 -8.20 -1.04
C LYS A 25 24.09 -8.07 -0.14
N VAL A 26 23.35 -6.97 -0.28
CA VAL A 26 22.17 -6.68 0.54
C VAL A 26 21.03 -6.26 -0.36
N SER A 27 19.84 -6.82 -0.16
CA SER A 27 18.61 -6.36 -0.80
C SER A 27 17.62 -5.78 0.20
N LEU A 28 16.78 -4.88 -0.30
CA LEU A 28 15.68 -4.28 0.43
C LEU A 28 14.38 -4.55 -0.33
N THR A 29 13.40 -5.15 0.34
CA THR A 29 12.05 -5.36 -0.21
C THR A 29 10.99 -4.90 0.79
N SER A 30 9.73 -4.87 0.34
CA SER A 30 8.58 -4.94 1.26
C SER A 30 8.09 -6.39 1.36
N ALA A 31 6.85 -6.58 1.77
CA ALA A 31 6.11 -7.84 1.71
C ALA A 31 4.72 -7.56 1.12
N ASN A 32 4.08 -8.51 0.45
CA ASN A 32 2.66 -8.43 0.11
C ASN A 32 1.80 -8.75 1.35
N ALA A 33 2.19 -9.79 2.09
CA ALA A 33 1.65 -10.21 3.38
C ALA A 33 2.72 -11.00 4.17
N ILE A 34 2.55 -11.10 5.49
CA ILE A 34 3.37 -11.95 6.37
C ILE A 34 2.42 -12.79 7.24
N SER A 35 2.56 -14.11 7.25
CA SER A 35 1.78 -15.00 8.13
C SER A 35 2.32 -15.01 9.55
N VAL A 36 1.42 -15.09 10.54
CA VAL A 36 1.79 -15.24 11.96
C VAL A 36 2.19 -16.66 12.29
N ASP A 37 1.50 -17.67 11.72
CA ASP A 37 1.69 -19.08 12.07
C ASP A 37 3.15 -19.54 11.98
N ASP A 38 3.85 -19.14 10.91
CA ASP A 38 5.20 -19.60 10.58
C ASP A 38 6.16 -18.47 10.20
N GLY A 39 5.72 -17.21 10.26
CA GLY A 39 6.53 -16.04 9.90
C GLY A 39 6.81 -15.91 8.39
N THR A 40 6.10 -16.64 7.52
CA THR A 40 6.37 -16.65 6.09
C THR A 40 6.04 -15.31 5.43
N ILE A 41 7.02 -14.75 4.73
CA ILE A 41 6.90 -13.54 3.93
C ILE A 41 6.45 -13.91 2.52
N PHE A 42 5.39 -13.24 2.04
CA PHE A 42 4.87 -13.41 0.69
C PHE A 42 5.29 -12.25 -0.22
N LEU A 43 5.82 -12.59 -1.39
CA LEU A 43 6.28 -11.64 -2.40
C LEU A 43 5.78 -12.04 -3.79
N GLY A 44 4.90 -11.22 -4.37
CA GLY A 44 4.42 -11.41 -5.75
C GLY A 44 5.32 -10.73 -6.77
N GLU A 45 5.66 -11.43 -7.85
CA GLU A 45 6.56 -10.92 -8.90
C GLU A 45 6.17 -11.38 -10.30
N ASN A 46 6.55 -10.59 -11.31
CA ASN A 46 6.18 -10.82 -12.70
C ASN A 46 7.26 -11.53 -13.52
N GLU A 47 8.55 -11.26 -13.26
CA GLU A 47 9.66 -11.70 -14.13
C GLU A 47 10.79 -12.41 -13.37
N GLY A 48 10.60 -12.74 -12.10
CA GLY A 48 11.68 -13.27 -11.26
C GLY A 48 12.65 -12.18 -10.76
N ASN A 49 12.26 -10.91 -10.85
CA ASN A 49 13.07 -9.78 -10.43
C ASN A 49 13.22 -9.72 -8.90
N ILE A 50 12.21 -10.13 -8.14
CA ILE A 50 12.26 -10.14 -6.67
C ILE A 50 12.96 -11.40 -6.17
N SER A 51 12.73 -12.55 -6.78
CA SER A 51 13.47 -13.78 -6.48
C SER A 51 14.96 -13.60 -6.71
N LEU A 52 15.37 -12.86 -7.74
CA LEU A 52 16.78 -12.51 -7.93
C LEU A 52 17.33 -11.69 -6.76
N LEU A 53 16.59 -10.67 -6.30
CA LEU A 53 16.97 -9.83 -5.16
C LEU A 53 17.00 -10.58 -3.82
N THR A 54 16.22 -11.65 -3.67
CA THR A 54 16.13 -12.40 -2.41
C THR A 54 17.06 -13.61 -2.40
N ARG A 55 17.47 -14.11 -3.57
CA ARG A 55 18.29 -15.32 -3.72
C ARG A 55 19.75 -15.07 -4.10
N ALA A 56 20.07 -13.93 -4.72
CA ALA A 56 21.43 -13.63 -5.15
C ALA A 56 22.26 -12.85 -4.12
N VAL A 57 21.65 -12.42 -3.01
CA VAL A 57 22.28 -11.58 -1.99
C VAL A 57 22.61 -12.37 -0.73
N ASP A 58 23.57 -11.88 0.06
CA ASP A 58 23.90 -12.48 1.36
C ASP A 58 22.88 -12.10 2.45
N LYS A 59 22.30 -10.89 2.38
CA LYS A 59 21.34 -10.37 3.36
C LYS A 59 20.09 -9.81 2.69
N HIS A 60 18.92 -10.21 3.17
CA HIS A 60 17.63 -9.72 2.71
C HIS A 60 16.93 -8.94 3.82
N ILE A 61 16.67 -7.66 3.61
CA ILE A 61 15.95 -6.79 4.54
C ILE A 61 14.54 -6.58 4.01
N VAL A 62 13.55 -6.88 4.85
CA VAL A 62 12.13 -6.65 4.57
C VAL A 62 11.64 -5.50 5.44
N VAL A 63 11.09 -4.46 4.81
CA VAL A 63 10.45 -3.34 5.51
C VAL A 63 8.97 -3.29 5.15
N CYS A 64 8.10 -3.49 6.14
CA CYS A 64 6.66 -3.45 5.93
C CYS A 64 5.89 -2.95 7.14
N GLY A 65 4.72 -2.37 6.88
CA GLY A 65 3.81 -1.97 7.96
C GLY A 65 3.21 -3.18 8.68
N ILE A 66 2.95 -3.05 9.99
CA ILE A 66 2.34 -4.13 10.79
C ILE A 66 0.96 -4.57 10.27
N THR A 67 0.29 -3.75 9.46
CA THR A 67 -1.00 -4.08 8.81
C THR A 67 -0.88 -5.14 7.71
N LYS A 68 0.33 -5.55 7.32
CA LYS A 68 0.55 -6.65 6.37
C LYS A 68 0.63 -8.02 7.05
N ILE A 69 0.60 -8.06 8.37
CA ILE A 69 0.59 -9.30 9.16
C ILE A 69 -0.82 -9.88 9.12
N VAL A 70 -0.92 -11.17 8.82
CA VAL A 70 -2.17 -11.93 8.78
C VAL A 70 -2.05 -13.23 9.54
N PRO A 71 -3.17 -13.83 10.00
CA PRO A 71 -3.10 -15.02 10.84
C PRO A 71 -2.38 -16.18 10.15
N THR A 72 -2.87 -16.60 8.98
CA THR A 72 -2.40 -17.84 8.34
C THR A 72 -1.66 -17.63 7.02
N VAL A 73 -0.91 -18.65 6.61
CA VAL A 73 -0.27 -18.76 5.30
C VAL A 73 -1.30 -18.67 4.16
N ILE A 74 -2.50 -19.22 4.37
CA ILE A 74 -3.59 -19.16 3.40
C ILE A 74 -4.14 -17.73 3.28
N ASP A 75 -4.31 -17.01 4.39
CA ASP A 75 -4.69 -15.60 4.36
C ASP A 75 -3.67 -14.76 3.60
N ALA A 76 -2.38 -15.02 3.82
CA ALA A 76 -1.29 -14.32 3.14
C ALA A 76 -1.29 -14.58 1.63
N LEU A 77 -1.53 -15.83 1.22
CA LEU A 77 -1.70 -16.21 -0.18
C LEU A 77 -2.91 -15.52 -0.81
N ILE A 78 -4.06 -15.52 -0.13
CA ILE A 78 -5.29 -14.89 -0.61
C ILE A 78 -5.08 -13.39 -0.80
N ILE A 79 -4.52 -12.68 0.18
CA ILE A 79 -4.22 -11.24 0.06
C ILE A 79 -3.30 -10.98 -1.12
N THR A 80 -2.23 -11.76 -1.27
CA THR A 80 -1.28 -11.61 -2.37
C THR A 80 -1.96 -11.80 -3.72
N LYS A 81 -2.83 -12.81 -3.86
CA LYS A 81 -3.61 -13.07 -5.08
C LYS A 81 -4.70 -12.03 -5.35
N ILE A 82 -5.32 -11.46 -4.32
CA ILE A 82 -6.26 -10.34 -4.49
C ILE A 82 -5.53 -9.10 -5.01
N GLN A 83 -4.36 -8.79 -4.45
CA GLN A 83 -3.53 -7.69 -4.93
C GLN A 83 -3.08 -7.90 -6.38
N GLU A 84 -2.76 -9.13 -6.78
CA GLU A 84 -2.48 -9.48 -8.18
C GLU A 84 -3.67 -9.10 -9.09
N ARG A 85 -4.83 -9.66 -8.79
CA ARG A 85 -6.05 -9.54 -9.61
C ARG A 85 -6.52 -8.08 -9.71
N ILE A 86 -6.53 -7.33 -8.62
CA ILE A 86 -7.07 -5.96 -8.60
C ILE A 86 -6.12 -4.97 -9.27
N ASN A 87 -4.81 -5.12 -9.07
CA ASN A 87 -3.84 -4.23 -9.72
C ASN A 87 -3.65 -4.54 -11.21
N ASN A 88 -4.35 -5.54 -11.75
CA ASN A 88 -4.18 -6.04 -13.11
C ASN A 88 -2.70 -6.33 -13.45
N VAL A 89 -1.98 -6.83 -12.45
CA VAL A 89 -0.61 -7.33 -12.60
C VAL A 89 -0.69 -8.84 -12.66
N SER A 90 0.11 -9.47 -13.53
CA SER A 90 0.22 -10.93 -13.54
C SER A 90 1.44 -11.32 -12.73
N PHE A 91 1.22 -11.85 -11.53
CA PHE A 91 2.30 -12.46 -10.76
C PHE A 91 2.57 -13.83 -11.39
N ARG A 92 3.69 -13.94 -12.08
CA ARG A 92 4.17 -15.23 -12.59
C ARG A 92 4.69 -16.11 -11.46
N TYR A 93 5.21 -15.49 -10.41
CA TYR A 93 5.71 -16.19 -9.23
C TYR A 93 5.22 -15.52 -7.95
N ILE A 94 5.03 -16.33 -6.92
CA ILE A 94 4.91 -15.89 -5.53
C ILE A 94 6.04 -16.56 -4.77
N SER A 95 6.98 -15.76 -4.29
CA SER A 95 8.09 -16.20 -3.46
C SER A 95 7.65 -16.24 -1.99
N LEU A 96 7.88 -17.37 -1.34
CA LEU A 96 7.61 -17.60 0.08
C LEU A 96 8.96 -17.70 0.79
N ILE A 97 9.19 -16.84 1.78
CA ILE A 97 10.46 -16.78 2.54
C ILE A 97 10.12 -16.91 4.02
N SER A 98 10.38 -18.08 4.59
CA SER A 98 10.15 -18.37 6.02
C SER A 98 11.40 -18.18 6.88
N GLY A 99 12.54 -17.82 6.27
CA GLY A 99 13.79 -17.59 6.97
C GLY A 99 15.00 -17.59 6.03
N PRO A 100 16.22 -17.56 6.60
CA PRO A 100 17.46 -17.71 5.84
C PRO A 100 17.46 -18.99 4.99
N SER A 101 18.11 -18.92 3.82
CA SER A 101 18.28 -20.08 2.97
C SER A 101 19.04 -21.17 3.72
N ASN A 102 18.46 -22.36 3.79
CA ASN A 102 19.11 -23.54 4.31
C ASN A 102 18.90 -24.72 3.36
N THR A 103 19.86 -25.62 3.33
CA THR A 103 19.77 -26.91 2.66
C THR A 103 20.59 -27.93 3.43
N SER A 104 20.52 -29.20 3.05
CA SER A 104 21.39 -30.24 3.58
C SER A 104 22.25 -30.80 2.46
N ASP A 105 23.53 -31.04 2.71
CA ASP A 105 24.38 -31.74 1.77
C ASP A 105 24.06 -33.25 1.72
N ILE A 106 24.78 -33.99 0.88
CA ILE A 106 24.60 -35.45 0.73
C ILE A 106 24.89 -36.24 2.02
N GLN A 107 25.52 -35.62 3.03
CA GLN A 107 25.82 -36.20 4.33
C GLN A 107 24.81 -35.75 5.41
N GLY A 108 23.79 -34.98 5.04
CA GLY A 108 22.77 -34.45 5.96
C GLY A 108 23.24 -33.26 6.78
N LYS A 109 24.40 -32.67 6.47
CA LYS A 109 24.90 -31.48 7.17
C LYS A 109 24.18 -30.25 6.63
N GLN A 110 23.60 -29.46 7.54
CA GLN A 110 22.96 -28.20 7.17
C GLN A 110 23.99 -27.19 6.64
N VAL A 111 23.66 -26.58 5.50
CA VAL A 111 24.40 -25.50 4.86
C VAL A 111 23.48 -24.30 4.72
N GLN A 112 23.90 -23.15 5.24
CA GLN A 112 23.15 -21.90 5.09
C GLN A 112 23.66 -21.08 3.91
N GLY A 113 22.75 -20.37 3.25
CA GLY A 113 23.09 -19.43 2.19
C GLY A 113 23.41 -20.04 0.83
N MET A 114 23.07 -21.32 0.61
CA MET A 114 23.36 -22.00 -0.66
C MET A 114 22.45 -21.51 -1.80
N TYR A 115 21.16 -21.29 -1.50
CA TYR A 115 20.14 -20.97 -2.51
C TYR A 115 19.48 -19.59 -2.32
N GLY A 116 20.00 -18.81 -1.37
CA GLY A 116 19.50 -17.47 -1.06
C GLY A 116 20.19 -16.81 0.12
N ALA A 117 19.59 -15.75 0.65
CA ALA A 117 20.16 -14.97 1.73
C ALA A 117 20.52 -15.81 2.97
N LYS A 118 21.71 -15.58 3.53
CA LYS A 118 22.20 -16.15 4.79
C LYS A 118 21.55 -15.50 5.99
N GLU A 119 21.05 -14.28 5.83
CA GLU A 119 20.42 -13.50 6.87
C GLU A 119 19.17 -12.82 6.31
N VAL A 120 18.04 -12.96 7.02
CA VAL A 120 16.78 -12.29 6.70
C VAL A 120 16.39 -11.44 7.89
N VAL A 121 16.19 -10.14 7.66
CA VAL A 121 15.82 -9.16 8.69
C VAL A 121 14.46 -8.58 8.35
N VAL A 122 13.52 -8.64 9.29
CA VAL A 122 12.19 -8.05 9.13
C VAL A 122 12.06 -6.82 10.03
N ILE A 123 11.83 -5.67 9.42
CA ILE A 123 11.57 -4.40 10.09
C ILE A 123 10.08 -4.09 9.95
N LEU A 124 9.37 -4.26 11.07
CA LEU A 124 7.95 -3.95 11.18
C LEU A 124 7.75 -2.48 11.56
N VAL A 125 7.03 -1.75 10.71
CA VAL A 125 6.78 -0.32 10.89
C VAL A 125 5.36 -0.10 11.40
N ASP A 126 5.23 0.54 12.55
CA ASP A 126 3.92 0.92 13.09
C ASP A 126 3.37 2.19 12.40
N ASP A 127 4.16 3.27 12.33
CA ASP A 127 3.85 4.60 11.74
C ASP A 127 2.72 5.38 12.46
N TRP A 128 1.66 4.70 12.91
CA TRP A 128 0.48 5.26 13.61
C TRP A 128 -0.55 4.18 14.00
N ARG A 129 -0.32 2.92 13.62
CA ARG A 129 -1.37 1.90 13.50
C ARG A 129 -1.81 1.38 14.87
N VAL A 130 -0.87 1.16 15.79
CA VAL A 130 -1.16 0.77 17.19
C VAL A 130 -1.99 1.87 17.85
N LYS A 131 -1.54 3.13 17.76
CA LYS A 131 -2.28 4.29 18.29
C LYS A 131 -3.70 4.37 17.75
N ALA A 132 -3.89 4.21 16.43
CA ALA A 132 -5.21 4.24 15.81
C ALA A 132 -6.15 3.15 16.35
N LYS A 133 -5.61 1.96 16.63
CA LYS A 133 -6.37 0.84 17.20
C LYS A 133 -6.76 1.11 18.66
N GLU A 134 -5.78 1.52 19.47
CA GLU A 134 -5.90 1.69 20.93
C GLU A 134 -6.78 2.89 21.30
N GLU A 135 -6.59 4.03 20.63
CA GLU A 135 -7.35 5.26 20.88
C GLU A 135 -8.65 5.33 20.08
N ASN A 136 -8.96 4.29 19.30
CA ASN A 136 -10.16 4.21 18.47
C ASN A 136 -10.37 5.45 17.56
N LEU A 137 -9.29 5.87 16.90
CA LEU A 137 -9.27 7.08 16.07
C LEU A 137 -10.19 6.93 14.85
N LEU A 138 -10.65 8.06 14.29
CA LEU A 138 -11.61 8.09 13.18
C LEU A 138 -11.16 7.27 11.95
N TYR A 139 -9.85 7.12 11.76
CA TYR A 139 -9.26 6.38 10.64
C TYR A 139 -8.84 4.95 11.01
N LYS A 140 -9.25 4.41 12.17
CA LYS A 140 -8.95 3.04 12.60
C LYS A 140 -9.37 2.00 11.56
N ASP A 141 -10.49 2.23 10.88
CA ASP A 141 -10.98 1.30 9.86
C ASP A 141 -10.00 1.14 8.67
N PHE A 142 -9.16 2.15 8.46
CA PHE A 142 -8.08 2.14 7.48
C PHE A 142 -7.02 1.07 7.77
N LEU A 143 -6.94 0.53 8.99
CA LEU A 143 -6.06 -0.58 9.35
C LEU A 143 -6.35 -1.88 8.58
N LYS A 144 -7.58 -2.06 8.09
CA LYS A 144 -7.94 -3.22 7.26
C LYS A 144 -7.36 -3.13 5.84
N CYS A 145 -6.82 -1.97 5.44
CA CYS A 145 -6.38 -1.73 4.07
C CYS A 145 -5.24 -2.68 3.65
N ILE A 146 -5.55 -3.56 2.69
CA ILE A 146 -4.57 -4.47 2.07
C ILE A 146 -3.80 -3.84 0.90
N SER A 147 -3.86 -2.51 0.72
CA SER A 147 -3.14 -1.79 -0.36
C SER A 147 -3.40 -2.29 -1.79
N CYS A 148 -4.61 -2.81 -2.06
CA CYS A 148 -4.95 -3.37 -3.36
C CYS A 148 -5.31 -2.33 -4.43
N LYS A 149 -5.43 -1.04 -4.07
CA LYS A 149 -5.78 0.09 -4.95
C LYS A 149 -7.15 -0.01 -5.64
N SER A 150 -8.01 -0.97 -5.29
CA SER A 150 -9.40 -1.07 -5.79
C SER A 150 -10.09 0.30 -5.77
N CYS A 151 -10.08 0.92 -4.59
CA CYS A 151 -10.67 2.23 -4.31
C CYS A 151 -10.15 3.38 -5.20
N ILE A 152 -8.95 3.28 -5.76
CA ILE A 152 -8.37 4.29 -6.66
C ILE A 152 -8.88 4.06 -8.09
N TYR A 153 -8.87 2.82 -8.57
CA TYR A 153 -9.26 2.50 -9.95
C TYR A 153 -10.72 2.83 -10.27
N LEU A 154 -11.60 2.66 -9.29
CA LEU A 154 -13.03 2.98 -9.36
C LEU A 154 -13.35 4.44 -9.04
N CYS A 155 -12.39 5.22 -8.54
CA CYS A 155 -12.65 6.58 -8.07
C CYS A 155 -12.88 7.54 -9.23
N THR A 156 -14.11 8.03 -9.38
CA THR A 156 -14.46 9.02 -10.41
C THR A 156 -13.72 10.34 -10.22
N ALA A 157 -13.55 10.78 -8.97
CA ALA A 157 -12.78 11.99 -8.65
C ALA A 157 -11.31 11.86 -9.06
N PHE A 158 -10.65 10.75 -8.74
CA PHE A 158 -9.26 10.52 -9.16
C PHE A 158 -9.14 10.47 -10.69
N ARG A 159 -10.08 9.83 -11.39
CA ARG A 159 -10.08 9.80 -12.87
C ARG A 159 -10.25 11.19 -13.50
N ALA A 160 -10.97 12.09 -12.84
CA ALA A 160 -11.21 13.44 -13.33
C ALA A 160 -10.05 14.41 -13.00
N PHE A 161 -9.51 14.34 -11.78
CA PHE A 161 -8.56 15.33 -11.25
C PHE A 161 -7.12 14.85 -11.23
N GLY A 162 -6.88 13.54 -11.37
CA GLY A 162 -5.55 12.94 -11.39
C GLY A 162 -4.72 13.31 -10.18
N ASN A 163 -3.56 13.93 -10.43
CA ASN A 163 -2.58 14.34 -9.43
C ASN A 163 -3.02 15.54 -8.57
N LEU A 164 -4.16 16.17 -8.86
CA LEU A 164 -4.72 17.20 -7.97
C LEU A 164 -5.42 16.56 -6.76
N TYR A 165 -5.95 15.34 -6.90
CA TYR A 165 -6.51 14.58 -5.77
C TYR A 165 -5.45 13.61 -5.23
N ALA A 166 -4.40 14.18 -4.66
CA ALA A 166 -3.20 13.47 -4.23
C ALA A 166 -2.46 14.25 -3.16
N SER A 167 -1.71 13.53 -2.32
CA SER A 167 -0.78 14.09 -1.35
C SER A 167 0.65 13.66 -1.63
N LYS A 168 1.60 14.15 -0.83
CA LYS A 168 3.00 13.69 -0.89
C LYS A 168 3.16 12.18 -0.64
N TYR A 169 2.15 11.52 -0.07
CA TYR A 169 2.15 10.08 0.18
C TYR A 169 1.58 9.26 -0.99
N GLY A 170 0.95 9.90 -1.97
CA GLY A 170 0.42 9.25 -3.17
C GLY A 170 -0.94 9.81 -3.61
N ILE A 171 -1.67 9.04 -4.40
CA ILE A 171 -2.90 9.46 -5.07
C ILE A 171 -4.19 8.97 -4.41
N GLY A 172 -5.26 9.75 -4.56
CA GLY A 172 -6.63 9.38 -4.21
C GLY A 172 -6.95 9.46 -2.72
N GLY A 173 -8.22 9.14 -2.40
CA GLY A 173 -8.76 9.22 -1.03
C GLY A 173 -7.93 8.52 0.06
N PRO A 174 -7.37 7.31 -0.15
CA PRO A 174 -6.51 6.68 0.84
C PRO A 174 -5.29 7.54 1.23
N MET A 175 -4.75 8.31 0.29
CA MET A 175 -3.56 9.13 0.51
C MET A 175 -3.90 10.49 1.10
N ILE A 176 -5.13 10.96 0.93
CA ILE A 176 -5.68 12.06 1.72
C ILE A 176 -5.80 11.66 3.19
N VAL A 177 -6.31 10.46 3.49
CA VAL A 177 -6.35 9.93 4.87
C VAL A 177 -4.93 9.82 5.44
N ARG A 178 -3.95 9.35 4.66
CA ARG A 178 -2.56 9.30 5.13
C ARG A 178 -1.97 10.68 5.37
N ASP A 179 -2.33 11.67 4.56
CA ASP A 179 -1.86 13.03 4.75
C ASP A 179 -2.42 13.66 6.04
N TYR A 180 -3.69 13.40 6.35
CA TYR A 180 -4.33 13.77 7.62
C TYR A 180 -3.56 13.24 8.83
N ILE A 181 -3.21 11.95 8.79
CA ILE A 181 -2.52 11.27 9.90
C ILE A 181 -1.19 11.96 10.24
N HIS A 182 -0.48 12.48 9.25
CA HIS A 182 0.87 13.03 9.44
C HIS A 182 0.94 14.56 9.46
N ASN A 183 -0.01 15.26 8.83
CA ASN A 183 0.06 16.71 8.64
C ASN A 183 -1.23 17.44 9.04
N GLY A 184 -2.24 16.72 9.54
CA GLY A 184 -3.50 17.31 10.00
C GLY A 184 -4.44 17.73 8.87
N ILE A 185 -5.57 18.31 9.27
CA ILE A 185 -6.69 18.57 8.37
C ILE A 185 -6.39 19.63 7.31
N GLU A 186 -5.62 20.65 7.65
CA GLU A 186 -5.30 21.76 6.75
C GLU A 186 -4.53 21.30 5.50
N ALA A 187 -3.58 20.39 5.68
CA ALA A 187 -2.84 19.77 4.59
C ALA A 187 -3.76 18.96 3.65
N THR A 188 -4.71 18.21 4.22
CA THR A 188 -5.65 17.42 3.40
C THR A 188 -6.58 18.26 2.55
N VAL A 189 -7.01 19.43 3.05
CA VAL A 189 -7.83 20.36 2.29
C VAL A 189 -7.06 20.88 1.08
N LYS A 190 -5.78 21.22 1.27
CA LYS A 190 -4.88 21.62 0.20
C LYS A 190 -4.66 20.51 -0.83
N ASP A 191 -4.55 19.27 -0.38
CA ASP A 191 -4.32 18.07 -1.20
C ASP A 191 -5.61 17.51 -1.84
N GLY A 192 -6.73 18.23 -1.72
CA GLY A 192 -7.94 17.94 -2.48
C GLY A 192 -8.99 17.11 -1.74
N LEU A 193 -9.06 17.16 -0.40
CA LEU A 193 -10.11 16.49 0.40
C LEU A 193 -11.53 16.70 -0.17
N PHE A 194 -11.82 17.91 -0.66
CA PHE A 194 -13.13 18.28 -1.21
C PHE A 194 -13.38 17.83 -2.67
N PHE A 195 -12.41 17.20 -3.34
CA PHE A 195 -12.62 16.60 -4.66
C PHE A 195 -13.39 15.28 -4.59
N CYS A 196 -13.39 14.60 -3.45
CA CYS A 196 -14.22 13.42 -3.24
C CYS A 196 -15.71 13.77 -3.45
N THR A 197 -16.39 13.06 -4.35
CA THR A 197 -17.81 13.29 -4.65
C THR A 197 -18.76 12.63 -3.64
N GLY A 198 -18.26 11.74 -2.78
CA GLY A 198 -19.10 10.98 -1.86
C GLY A 198 -19.95 9.90 -2.54
N CYS A 199 -19.49 9.34 -3.66
CA CYS A 199 -20.22 8.28 -4.38
C CYS A 199 -20.13 6.88 -3.73
N GLU A 200 -19.34 6.72 -2.67
CA GLU A 200 -19.22 5.50 -1.85
C GLU A 200 -18.73 4.23 -2.56
N ASN A 201 -18.41 4.28 -3.86
CA ASN A 201 -17.88 3.13 -4.59
C ASN A 201 -16.64 2.53 -3.91
N CYS A 202 -15.79 3.36 -3.30
CA CYS A 202 -14.58 2.88 -2.63
C CYS A 202 -14.86 2.01 -1.40
N THR A 203 -15.95 2.29 -0.68
CA THR A 203 -16.42 1.47 0.44
C THR A 203 -17.10 0.21 -0.10
N ASN A 204 -18.01 0.35 -1.06
CA ASN A 204 -18.82 -0.76 -1.59
C ASN A 204 -18.01 -1.85 -2.29
N TRP A 205 -16.86 -1.50 -2.88
CA TRP A 205 -15.98 -2.42 -3.61
C TRP A 205 -14.67 -2.72 -2.89
N CYS A 206 -14.57 -2.38 -1.60
CA CYS A 206 -13.38 -2.69 -0.83
C CYS A 206 -13.38 -4.18 -0.44
N PRO A 207 -12.43 -5.00 -0.93
CA PRO A 207 -12.40 -6.43 -0.58
C PRO A 207 -12.06 -6.67 0.90
N ALA A 208 -11.50 -5.68 1.58
CA ALA A 208 -11.15 -5.74 3.00
C ALA A 208 -12.17 -5.05 3.92
N GLY A 209 -13.27 -4.52 3.37
CA GLY A 209 -14.33 -3.88 4.16
C GLY A 209 -13.89 -2.61 4.90
N VAL A 210 -13.07 -1.78 4.25
CA VAL A 210 -12.70 -0.42 4.72
C VAL A 210 -13.81 0.55 4.32
N ASP A 211 -14.38 1.26 5.28
CA ASP A 211 -15.33 2.36 5.05
C ASP A 211 -14.60 3.68 4.80
N LEU A 212 -13.95 3.76 3.64
CA LEU A 212 -13.19 4.94 3.25
C LEU A 212 -14.09 6.17 3.05
N ALA A 213 -15.33 5.98 2.59
CA ALA A 213 -16.26 7.08 2.36
C ALA A 213 -16.63 7.78 3.69
N GLN A 214 -16.90 7.00 4.74
CA GLN A 214 -17.20 7.56 6.05
C GLN A 214 -15.99 8.30 6.64
N ILE A 215 -14.77 7.75 6.53
CA ILE A 215 -13.54 8.44 6.95
C ILE A 215 -13.42 9.81 6.24
N ILE A 216 -13.55 9.86 4.92
CA ILE A 216 -13.46 11.11 4.15
C ILE A 216 -14.57 12.10 4.55
N LYS A 217 -15.77 11.61 4.84
CA LYS A 217 -16.90 12.44 5.29
C LYS A 217 -16.61 13.07 6.65
N ASP A 218 -16.02 12.32 7.58
CA ASP A 218 -15.64 12.82 8.89
C ASP A 218 -14.51 13.85 8.81
N LEU A 219 -13.51 13.63 7.94
CA LEU A 219 -12.48 14.64 7.64
C LEU A 219 -13.10 15.93 7.09
N LYS A 220 -14.04 15.84 6.14
CA LYS A 220 -14.75 17.03 5.63
C LYS A 220 -15.51 17.75 6.74
N LYS A 221 -16.14 17.02 7.66
CA LYS A 221 -16.85 17.61 8.80
C LYS A 221 -15.90 18.35 9.74
N GLU A 222 -14.73 17.79 10.01
CA GLU A 222 -13.66 18.43 10.78
C GLU A 222 -13.15 19.70 10.09
N ALA A 223 -12.80 19.63 8.80
CA ALA A 223 -12.38 20.79 8.02
C ALA A 223 -13.41 21.92 8.07
N CYS A 224 -14.70 21.59 7.95
CA CYS A 224 -15.76 22.58 8.05
C CYS A 224 -15.86 23.23 9.44
N LYS A 225 -15.68 22.46 10.52
CA LYS A 225 -15.69 22.99 11.90
C LYS A 225 -14.51 23.93 12.15
N GLU A 226 -13.36 23.65 11.55
CA GLU A 226 -12.16 24.50 11.62
C GLU A 226 -12.18 25.70 10.66
N GLY A 227 -13.28 25.91 9.94
CA GLY A 227 -13.41 27.05 9.03
C GLY A 227 -12.70 26.87 7.67
N LEU A 228 -12.19 25.68 7.38
CA LEU A 228 -11.54 25.31 6.12
C LEU A 228 -12.54 24.81 5.05
N CYS A 229 -13.83 25.07 5.26
CA CYS A 229 -14.88 24.73 4.30
C CYS A 229 -14.73 25.55 3.00
N PRO A 230 -14.89 24.94 1.82
CA PRO A 230 -14.99 25.69 0.57
C PRO A 230 -16.03 26.82 0.66
N PRO A 231 -15.73 28.04 0.17
CA PRO A 231 -16.62 29.19 0.32
C PRO A 231 -18.04 28.94 -0.19
N THR A 232 -18.20 28.16 -1.25
CA THR A 232 -19.51 27.79 -1.82
C THR A 232 -20.36 26.97 -0.85
N LEU A 233 -19.75 26.04 -0.11
CA LEU A 233 -20.46 25.21 0.87
C LEU A 233 -20.88 26.03 2.09
N LYS A 234 -20.06 27.00 2.52
CA LYS A 234 -20.42 27.94 3.58
C LYS A 234 -21.66 28.77 3.22
N LYS A 235 -21.74 29.27 1.98
CA LYS A 235 -22.93 29.97 1.47
C LYS A 235 -24.19 29.10 1.51
N TYR A 236 -24.08 27.83 1.12
CA TYR A 236 -25.21 26.90 1.20
C TYR A 236 -25.64 26.65 2.65
N GLN A 237 -24.71 26.51 3.59
CA GLN A 237 -25.01 26.35 5.01
C GLN A 237 -25.80 27.55 5.56
N GLU A 238 -25.35 28.78 5.26
CA GLU A 238 -26.03 30.01 5.67
C GLU A 238 -27.45 30.10 5.10
N LYS A 239 -27.63 29.79 3.81
CA LYS A 239 -28.94 29.73 3.15
C LYS A 239 -29.86 28.68 3.76
N ILE A 240 -29.35 27.48 4.07
CA ILE A 240 -30.15 26.44 4.74
C ILE A 240 -30.62 26.91 6.12
N ILE A 241 -29.76 27.56 6.91
CA ILE A 241 -30.11 28.03 8.25
C ILE A 241 -31.17 29.14 8.17
N LYS A 242 -30.96 30.13 7.30
CA LYS A 242 -31.80 31.33 7.18
C LYS A 242 -33.09 31.10 6.41
N GLU A 243 -33.02 30.39 5.28
CA GLU A 243 -34.09 30.30 4.28
C GLU A 243 -34.71 28.90 4.20
N LYS A 244 -34.16 27.93 4.92
CA LYS A 244 -34.54 26.50 4.84
C LYS A 244 -34.45 25.92 3.43
N ASN A 245 -33.68 26.57 2.55
CA ASN A 245 -33.47 26.15 1.17
C ASN A 245 -32.04 26.53 0.73
N PRO A 246 -31.20 25.57 0.29
CA PRO A 246 -29.84 25.87 -0.17
C PRO A 246 -29.79 26.62 -1.52
N PHE A 247 -30.83 26.54 -2.34
CA PHE A 247 -30.83 27.06 -3.71
C PHE A 247 -31.53 28.41 -3.86
N LYS A 248 -32.24 28.85 -2.83
CA LYS A 248 -32.84 30.18 -2.74
C LYS A 248 -31.76 31.16 -2.29
#